data_AF-A0A672MHC9-F1
#
_entry.id   AF-A0A672MHC9-F1
#
_cell.length_a   1.000
_cell.length_b   1.000
_cell.length_c   1.000
_cell.angle_alpha   90.00
_cell.angle_beta   90.00
_cell.angle_gamma   90.00
#
_symmetry.space_group_name_H-M   'P 1'
#
loop_
_entity.id
_entity.type
_entity.pdbx_description
1 polymer ?
#
loop_
_entity_poly.entity_id
_entity_poly.type
_entity_poly.pdbx_seq_one_letter_code
_entity_poly.pdbx_strand_id
1 'polypeptide(L)'
;KGHLSPKLSPKLFFFLHKLLVGIGEGTKMLTTMLAGSKKYRAVAELGKATDTLDVTGNVVEEKSYDHITKEAFEEKLKQFTGEIMQVPPLYSALKKDGQRMSVLLKQGQEVEAKPARPVTVYSLSLQDFSPPYFTIDVECGGGFYVRSLVDDLAKALSSCAHIKELTRTKQGQFTLEEHSLKEDRWTWTDISQALQPCPKPAGQQKNAKKAKSKYKPTSSESEGDNGDQND
;
A
#
# COMPACT_ATOMS: atom_id res chain seq x y z
N LYS A 1 -19.52 -41.65 7.05
CA LYS A 1 -18.86 -41.20 5.81
C LYS A 1 -18.50 -39.73 5.99
N GLY A 2 -17.20 -39.44 6.15
CA GLY A 2 -16.70 -38.14 6.59
C GLY A 2 -16.95 -37.05 5.55
N HIS A 3 -17.56 -35.95 6.00
CA HIS A 3 -17.65 -34.71 5.25
C HIS A 3 -16.27 -34.04 5.33
N LEU A 4 -15.46 -34.15 4.27
CA LEU A 4 -14.28 -33.32 4.13
C LEU A 4 -14.75 -31.88 3.89
N SER A 5 -14.79 -31.07 4.96
CA SER A 5 -14.71 -29.62 4.84
C SER A 5 -13.45 -29.30 4.02
N PRO A 6 -13.53 -28.53 2.91
CA PRO A 6 -12.34 -28.10 2.22
C PRO A 6 -11.58 -27.19 3.17
N LYS A 7 -10.44 -27.68 3.68
CA LYS A 7 -9.48 -26.83 4.40
C LYS A 7 -9.05 -25.75 3.42
N LEU A 8 -9.59 -24.54 3.55
CA LEU A 8 -9.01 -23.36 2.93
C LEU A 8 -7.57 -23.26 3.45
N SER A 9 -6.60 -23.70 2.65
CA SER A 9 -5.19 -23.47 2.94
C SER A 9 -4.95 -21.96 2.85
N PRO A 10 -4.56 -21.27 3.93
CA PRO A 10 -4.70 -19.84 4.00
C PRO A 10 -3.46 -19.18 3.41
N LYS A 11 -3.55 -18.70 2.18
CA LYS A 11 -2.49 -17.91 1.56
C LYS A 11 -3.15 -16.98 0.57
N LEU A 12 -3.66 -15.84 1.00
CA LEU A 12 -4.60 -15.14 0.16
C LEU A 12 -4.59 -13.62 0.33
N PHE A 13 -4.38 -12.93 -0.80
CA PHE A 13 -4.40 -11.49 -0.92
C PHE A 13 -5.55 -11.02 -1.79
N PHE A 14 -6.20 -9.93 -1.40
CA PHE A 14 -7.16 -9.26 -2.25
C PHE A 14 -7.21 -7.75 -2.07
N PHE A 15 -7.58 -7.01 -3.13
CA PHE A 15 -7.53 -5.55 -3.14
C PHE A 15 -8.94 -4.98 -3.33
N LEU A 16 -9.50 -4.48 -2.23
CA LEU A 16 -10.78 -3.77 -2.24
C LEU A 16 -10.50 -2.29 -2.41
N HIS A 17 -10.84 -1.74 -3.59
CA HIS A 17 -10.65 -0.33 -4.00
C HIS A 17 -9.27 0.29 -3.80
N LYS A 18 -8.70 0.34 -2.59
CA LYS A 18 -7.38 0.93 -2.25
C LYS A 18 -6.65 0.19 -1.11
N LEU A 19 -7.18 -0.94 -0.62
CA LEU A 19 -6.70 -1.66 0.55
C LEU A 19 -6.24 -3.08 0.18
N LEU A 20 -4.99 -3.41 0.49
CA LEU A 20 -4.50 -4.77 0.44
C LEU A 20 -4.97 -5.53 1.68
N VAL A 21 -5.70 -6.62 1.46
CA VAL A 21 -6.23 -7.49 2.50
C VAL A 21 -5.45 -8.79 2.50
N GLY A 22 -4.87 -9.15 3.63
CA GLY A 22 -4.28 -10.48 3.85
C GLY A 22 -5.24 -11.34 4.66
N ILE A 23 -5.45 -12.60 4.25
CA ILE A 23 -6.33 -13.56 4.94
C ILE A 23 -5.49 -14.71 5.50
N GLY A 24 -5.75 -15.10 6.75
CA GLY A 24 -5.03 -16.15 7.46
C GLY A 24 -3.53 -15.88 7.52
N GLU A 25 -2.68 -16.78 7.02
CA GLU A 25 -1.22 -16.60 7.01
C GLU A 25 -0.77 -15.42 6.11
N GLY A 26 -1.61 -14.97 5.18
CA GLY A 26 -1.34 -13.76 4.39
C GLY A 26 -1.20 -12.50 5.26
N THR A 27 -1.84 -12.47 6.44
CA THR A 27 -1.70 -11.36 7.39
C THR A 27 -0.25 -11.16 7.85
N LYS A 28 0.50 -12.26 8.01
CA LYS A 28 1.91 -12.23 8.44
C LYS A 28 2.84 -11.65 7.37
N MET A 29 2.42 -11.69 6.11
CA MET A 29 3.22 -11.23 4.97
C MET A 29 2.90 -9.80 4.55
N LEU A 30 1.83 -9.19 5.08
CA LEU A 30 1.40 -7.84 4.72
C LEU A 30 2.52 -6.82 4.87
N THR A 31 3.31 -6.89 5.94
CA THR A 31 4.40 -5.93 6.17
C THR A 31 5.40 -5.91 5.02
N THR A 32 5.79 -7.09 4.53
CA THR A 32 6.73 -7.22 3.41
C THR A 32 6.08 -6.80 2.10
N MET A 33 4.82 -7.18 1.88
CA MET A 33 4.09 -6.88 0.65
C MET A 33 3.73 -5.39 0.48
N LEU A 34 3.55 -4.70 1.61
CA LEU A 34 3.30 -3.26 1.64
C LEU A 34 4.60 -2.43 1.61
N ALA A 35 5.77 -3.08 1.54
CA ALA A 35 7.02 -2.38 1.33
C ALA A 35 7.10 -1.76 -0.07
N GLY A 36 7.96 -0.76 -0.22
CA GLY A 36 8.18 -0.07 -1.49
C GLY A 36 7.40 1.24 -1.64
N SER A 37 7.52 1.81 -2.85
CA SER A 37 6.94 3.10 -3.21
C SER A 37 5.42 3.05 -3.28
N LYS A 38 4.80 4.23 -3.20
CA LYS A 38 3.36 4.42 -3.30
C LYS A 38 3.11 5.48 -4.34
N LYS A 39 2.09 5.29 -5.19
CA LYS A 39 1.63 6.33 -6.12
C LYS A 39 0.27 6.84 -5.70
N TYR A 40 0.08 8.13 -5.82
CA TYR A 40 -1.18 8.80 -5.53
C TYR A 40 -1.53 9.76 -6.66
N ARG A 41 -2.84 9.87 -6.90
CA ARG A 41 -3.46 11.00 -7.58
C ARG A 41 -4.22 11.82 -6.55
N ALA A 42 -3.92 13.10 -6.47
CA ALA A 42 -4.55 14.02 -5.55
C ALA A 42 -5.22 15.16 -6.31
N VAL A 43 -6.50 15.39 -6.02
CA VAL A 43 -7.23 16.59 -6.41
C VAL A 43 -7.28 17.51 -5.20
N ALA A 44 -6.92 18.77 -5.36
CA ALA A 44 -6.86 19.75 -4.28
C ALA A 44 -7.54 21.06 -4.68
N GLU A 45 -7.94 21.83 -3.68
CA GLU A 45 -8.59 23.14 -3.81
C GLU A 45 -7.68 24.21 -3.22
N LEU A 46 -7.24 25.18 -4.05
CA LEU A 46 -6.52 26.38 -3.66
C LEU A 46 -7.45 27.38 -2.97
N GLY A 47 -6.84 28.24 -2.16
CA GLY A 47 -7.49 29.36 -1.49
C GLY A 47 -8.19 29.02 -0.18
N LYS A 48 -8.19 27.76 0.25
CA LYS A 48 -8.72 27.32 1.55
C LYS A 48 -7.82 26.28 2.20
N ALA A 49 -7.38 26.53 3.43
CA ALA A 49 -6.82 25.50 4.31
C ALA A 49 -7.88 24.98 5.28
N THR A 50 -7.77 23.70 5.63
CA THR A 50 -8.57 23.07 6.69
C THR A 50 -7.67 22.54 7.80
N ASP A 51 -8.21 22.41 9.02
CA ASP A 51 -7.47 21.86 10.17
C ASP A 51 -6.98 20.41 9.98
N THR A 52 -7.66 19.63 9.12
CA THR A 52 -7.27 18.25 8.76
C THR A 52 -6.42 18.16 7.49
N LEU A 53 -6.19 19.28 6.79
CA LEU A 53 -5.56 19.36 5.47
C LEU A 53 -6.29 18.57 4.36
N ASP A 54 -7.56 18.25 4.59
CA ASP A 54 -8.47 17.65 3.61
C ASP A 54 -9.90 18.19 3.77
N VAL A 55 -10.77 17.84 2.83
CA VAL A 55 -12.15 18.33 2.76
C VAL A 55 -13.01 17.98 3.97
N THR A 56 -12.56 17.07 4.83
CA THR A 56 -13.32 16.66 6.02
C THR A 56 -13.15 17.59 7.22
N GLY A 57 -12.17 18.49 7.16
CA GLY A 57 -11.87 19.46 8.22
C GLY A 57 -12.67 20.75 8.09
N ASN A 58 -12.55 21.58 9.13
CA ASN A 58 -13.11 22.93 9.13
C ASN A 58 -12.14 23.89 8.45
N VAL A 59 -12.65 24.85 7.68
CA VAL A 59 -11.83 25.91 7.09
C VAL A 59 -11.21 26.76 8.20
N VAL A 60 -9.89 26.93 8.16
CA VAL A 60 -9.12 27.71 9.16
C VAL A 60 -8.40 28.90 8.56
N GLU A 61 -8.21 28.92 7.24
CA GLU A 61 -7.56 30.01 6.53
C GLU A 61 -8.10 30.10 5.10
N GLU A 62 -8.34 31.31 4.61
CA GLU A 62 -8.63 31.59 3.20
C GLU A 62 -7.61 32.61 2.66
N LYS A 63 -7.12 32.38 1.44
CA LYS A 63 -6.17 33.28 0.75
C LYS A 63 -6.51 33.35 -0.73
N SER A 64 -6.19 34.48 -1.37
CA SER A 64 -6.31 34.57 -2.83
C SER A 64 -5.34 33.59 -3.51
N TYR A 65 -5.75 33.10 -4.68
CA TYR A 65 -4.96 32.29 -5.59
C TYR A 65 -4.86 32.91 -6.99
N ASP A 66 -5.36 34.13 -7.19
CA ASP A 66 -5.47 34.78 -8.49
C ASP A 66 -4.10 35.03 -9.15
N HIS A 67 -3.06 35.14 -8.32
CA HIS A 67 -1.67 35.31 -8.76
C HIS A 67 -0.98 34.00 -9.16
N ILE A 68 -1.60 32.84 -8.93
CA ILE A 68 -0.96 31.54 -9.18
C ILE A 68 -1.19 31.12 -10.63
N THR A 69 -0.13 31.15 -11.42
CA THR A 69 -0.14 30.60 -12.78
C THR A 69 0.28 29.13 -12.80
N LYS A 70 -0.06 28.44 -13.89
CA LYS A 70 0.35 27.05 -14.11
C LYS A 70 1.87 26.90 -14.11
N GLU A 71 2.57 27.84 -14.75
CA GLU A 71 4.03 27.85 -14.88
C GLU A 71 4.71 28.00 -13.51
N ALA A 72 4.23 28.95 -12.69
CA ALA A 72 4.72 29.14 -11.33
C ALA A 72 4.48 27.89 -10.47
N PHE A 73 3.32 27.24 -10.66
CA PHE A 73 2.99 25.99 -9.98
C PHE A 73 3.96 24.86 -10.35
N GLU A 74 4.18 24.62 -11.65
CA GLU A 74 5.10 23.61 -12.16
C GLU A 74 6.54 23.88 -11.73
N GLU A 75 6.96 25.14 -11.66
CA GLU A 75 8.27 25.51 -11.13
C GLU A 75 8.40 25.13 -9.65
N LYS A 76 7.40 25.43 -8.83
CA LYS A 76 7.42 25.07 -7.39
C LYS A 76 7.42 23.56 -7.16
N LEU A 77 6.71 22.77 -7.97
CA LEU A 77 6.70 21.31 -7.83
C LEU A 77 8.11 20.70 -7.85
N LYS A 78 9.05 21.29 -8.60
CA LYS A 78 10.45 20.82 -8.67
C LYS A 78 11.14 20.83 -7.31
N GLN A 79 10.78 21.76 -6.43
CA GLN A 79 11.34 21.90 -5.08
C GLN A 79 10.86 20.78 -4.12
N PHE A 80 9.77 20.10 -4.46
CA PHE A 80 9.17 19.03 -3.68
C PHE A 80 9.49 17.63 -4.24
N THR A 81 10.43 17.52 -5.18
CA THR A 81 10.89 16.25 -5.75
C THR A 81 12.26 15.89 -5.18
N GLY A 82 12.49 14.61 -4.88
CA GLY A 82 13.73 14.12 -4.25
C GLY A 82 13.59 13.93 -2.73
N GLU A 83 14.70 14.10 -2.02
CA GLU A 83 14.74 14.04 -0.54
C GLU A 83 14.29 15.38 0.03
N ILE A 84 13.19 15.39 0.79
CA ILE A 84 12.63 16.59 1.40
C ILE A 84 12.32 16.36 2.89
N MET A 85 12.21 17.44 3.65
CA MET A 85 11.77 17.41 5.04
C MET A 85 10.27 17.69 5.11
N GLN A 86 9.51 16.83 5.77
CA GLN A 86 8.06 16.99 5.90
C GLN A 86 7.63 16.94 7.36
N VAL A 87 6.79 17.90 7.76
CA VAL A 87 6.09 17.87 9.04
C VAL A 87 4.83 17.01 8.88
N PRO A 88 4.68 15.92 9.66
CA PRO A 88 3.45 15.14 9.67
C PRO A 88 2.23 15.98 10.05
N PRO A 89 1.06 15.76 9.42
CA PRO A 89 -0.15 16.46 9.82
C PRO A 89 -0.55 16.07 11.24
N LEU A 90 -1.17 17.00 11.97
CA LEU A 90 -1.70 16.77 13.33
C LEU A 90 -2.68 15.59 13.35
N TYR A 91 -3.62 15.58 12.40
CA TYR A 91 -4.52 14.47 12.16
C TYR A 91 -3.83 13.31 11.43
N SER A 92 -2.95 12.60 12.14
CA SER A 92 -2.24 11.41 11.65
C SER A 92 -2.41 10.19 12.56
N ALA A 93 -1.93 9.05 12.07
CA ALA A 93 -1.89 7.79 12.83
C ALA A 93 -0.65 7.67 13.74
N LEU A 94 0.21 8.70 13.79
CA LEU A 94 1.35 8.73 14.70
C LEU A 94 0.89 8.73 16.15
N LYS A 95 1.72 8.16 17.03
CA LYS A 95 1.41 8.05 18.45
C LYS A 95 2.13 9.11 19.29
N LYS A 96 1.43 9.61 20.30
CA LYS A 96 1.96 10.37 21.44
C LYS A 96 1.47 9.63 22.69
N ASP A 97 2.39 9.24 23.56
CA ASP A 97 2.11 8.52 24.82
C ASP A 97 1.21 7.29 24.65
N GLY A 98 1.49 6.49 23.61
CA GLY A 98 0.77 5.24 23.31
C GLY A 98 -0.55 5.40 22.54
N GLN A 99 -1.11 6.62 22.50
CA GLN A 99 -2.37 6.93 21.81
C GLN A 99 -2.13 7.62 20.46
N ARG A 100 -3.05 7.43 19.49
CA ARG A 100 -2.94 8.08 18.17
C ARG A 100 -3.27 9.57 18.29
N MET A 101 -2.46 10.43 17.66
CA MET A 101 -2.65 11.89 17.65
C MET A 101 -4.06 12.28 17.18
N SER A 102 -4.56 11.66 16.12
CA SER A 102 -5.94 11.86 15.64
C SER A 102 -7.03 11.51 16.65
N VAL A 103 -6.79 10.60 17.59
CA VAL A 103 -7.75 10.28 18.66
C VAL A 103 -7.74 11.35 19.73
N LEU A 104 -6.55 11.81 20.13
CA LEU A 104 -6.37 12.87 21.13
C LEU A 104 -7.02 14.19 20.65
N LEU A 105 -6.82 14.56 19.38
CA LEU A 105 -7.45 15.76 18.78
C LEU A 105 -8.98 15.68 18.78
N LYS A 106 -9.55 14.51 18.45
CA LYS A 106 -11.01 14.29 18.51
C LYS A 106 -11.57 14.36 19.93
N GLN A 107 -10.74 14.14 20.93
CA GLN A 107 -11.08 14.30 22.34
C GLN A 107 -10.87 15.75 22.83
N GLY A 108 -10.51 16.68 21.95
CA GLY A 108 -10.23 18.07 22.28
C GLY A 108 -8.90 18.30 23.00
N GLN A 109 -8.01 17.31 23.03
CA GLN A 109 -6.69 17.47 23.65
C GLN A 109 -5.73 18.18 22.71
N GLU A 110 -4.92 19.09 23.27
CA GLU A 110 -3.85 19.73 22.53
C GLU A 110 -2.75 18.73 22.16
N VAL A 111 -2.45 18.67 20.87
CA VAL A 111 -1.41 17.82 20.33
C VAL A 111 -0.45 18.69 19.52
N GLU A 112 0.80 18.72 19.94
CA GLU A 112 1.87 19.38 19.20
C GLU A 112 2.27 18.58 17.95
N ALA A 113 2.68 19.31 16.91
CA ALA A 113 3.22 18.71 15.70
C ALA A 113 4.50 17.93 16.01
N LYS A 114 4.66 16.77 15.36
CA LYS A 114 5.92 16.04 15.38
C LYS A 114 6.97 16.81 14.55
N PRO A 115 8.27 16.70 14.89
CA PRO A 115 9.31 17.37 14.12
C PRO A 115 9.31 16.90 12.66
N ALA A 116 9.82 17.76 11.78
CA ALA A 116 10.02 17.42 10.38
C ALA A 116 10.93 16.19 10.25
N ARG A 117 10.63 15.33 9.28
CA ARG A 117 11.38 14.10 9.02
C ARG A 117 11.68 13.95 7.53
N PRO A 118 12.80 13.30 7.18
CA PRO A 118 13.14 13.06 5.78
C PRO A 118 12.12 12.12 5.14
N VAL A 119 11.72 12.44 3.91
CA VAL A 119 10.87 11.62 3.06
C VAL A 119 11.36 11.74 1.61
N THR A 120 11.20 10.66 0.85
CA THR A 120 11.59 10.63 -0.56
C THR A 120 10.36 10.79 -1.47
N VAL A 121 10.45 11.71 -2.43
CA VAL A 121 9.53 11.87 -3.55
C VAL A 121 10.25 11.46 -4.83
N TYR A 122 9.85 10.33 -5.41
CA TYR A 122 10.48 9.76 -6.60
C TYR A 122 10.03 10.46 -7.88
N SER A 123 8.76 10.85 -7.95
CA SER A 123 8.22 11.67 -9.05
C SER A 123 7.05 12.51 -8.56
N LEU A 124 6.89 13.69 -9.13
CA LEU A 124 5.80 14.61 -8.84
C LEU A 124 5.49 15.40 -10.12
N SER A 125 4.22 15.48 -10.49
CA SER A 125 3.80 16.12 -11.74
C SER A 125 2.40 16.70 -11.64
N LEU A 126 2.18 17.82 -12.33
CA LEU A 126 0.88 18.44 -12.52
C LEU A 126 0.14 17.76 -13.67
N GLN A 127 -1.08 17.31 -13.42
CA GLN A 127 -1.93 16.62 -14.39
C GLN A 127 -3.01 17.53 -14.94
N ASP A 128 -3.65 18.31 -14.06
CA ASP A 128 -4.65 19.31 -14.42
C ASP A 128 -4.49 20.56 -13.55
N PHE A 129 -4.76 21.72 -14.12
CA PHE A 129 -4.68 23.00 -13.42
C PHE A 129 -5.81 23.91 -13.90
N SER A 130 -6.89 23.92 -13.12
CA SER A 130 -8.12 24.65 -13.39
C SER A 130 -8.58 25.33 -12.08
N PRO A 131 -7.90 26.41 -11.63
CA PRO A 131 -8.14 27.03 -10.33
C PRO A 131 -9.63 27.31 -10.05
N PRO A 132 -10.12 27.08 -8.82
CA PRO A 132 -9.32 26.76 -7.63
C PRO A 132 -8.81 25.31 -7.59
N TYR A 133 -9.18 24.45 -8.54
CA TYR A 133 -8.80 23.04 -8.51
C TYR A 133 -7.50 22.76 -9.26
N PHE A 134 -6.73 21.80 -8.75
CA PHE A 134 -5.60 21.23 -9.45
C PHE A 134 -5.45 19.74 -9.12
N THR A 135 -4.84 19.00 -10.04
CA THR A 135 -4.57 17.57 -9.88
C THR A 135 -3.08 17.29 -10.02
N ILE A 136 -2.52 16.59 -9.04
CA ILE A 136 -1.12 16.12 -9.08
C ILE A 136 -1.03 14.60 -8.97
N ASP A 137 -0.03 14.04 -9.66
CA ASP A 137 0.41 12.67 -9.47
C ASP A 137 1.75 12.66 -8.73
N VAL A 138 1.86 11.81 -7.71
CA VAL A 138 3.07 11.69 -6.87
C VAL A 138 3.43 10.23 -6.63
N GLU A 139 4.70 9.88 -6.84
CA GLU A 139 5.30 8.63 -6.35
C GLU A 139 6.24 8.93 -5.19
N CYS A 140 6.04 8.27 -4.04
CA CYS A 140 6.77 8.59 -2.82
C CYS A 140 7.14 7.34 -2.00
N GLY A 141 8.07 7.53 -1.06
CA GLY A 141 8.50 6.53 -0.09
C GLY A 141 7.51 6.27 1.05
N GLY A 142 7.98 5.54 2.08
CA GLY A 142 7.23 5.34 3.31
C GLY A 142 7.16 6.61 4.17
N GLY A 143 6.07 6.79 4.90
CA GLY A 143 5.92 7.92 5.84
C GLY A 143 5.62 9.28 5.20
N PHE A 144 5.45 9.34 3.88
CA PHE A 144 5.04 10.54 3.15
C PHE A 144 3.55 10.84 3.32
N TYR A 145 3.21 12.12 3.51
CA TYR A 145 1.85 12.64 3.59
C TYR A 145 1.56 13.56 2.42
N VAL A 146 0.68 13.13 1.52
CA VAL A 146 0.22 13.94 0.37
C VAL A 146 -0.52 15.20 0.83
N ARG A 147 -1.23 15.12 1.97
CA ARG A 147 -1.91 16.27 2.59
C ARG A 147 -0.93 17.39 2.98
N SER A 148 0.18 17.05 3.65
CA SER A 148 1.21 18.03 3.97
C SER A 148 1.89 18.59 2.71
N LEU A 149 2.14 17.75 1.69
CA LEU A 149 2.68 18.21 0.41
C LEU A 149 1.81 19.32 -0.20
N VAL A 150 0.50 19.13 -0.27
CA VAL A 150 -0.43 20.10 -0.88
C VAL A 150 -0.45 21.41 -0.11
N ASP A 151 -0.48 21.34 1.23
CA ASP A 151 -0.43 22.51 2.11
C ASP A 151 0.91 23.27 1.95
N ASP A 152 2.04 22.57 2.00
CA ASP A 152 3.38 23.16 1.86
C ASP A 152 3.59 23.77 0.45
N LEU A 153 3.08 23.12 -0.59
CA LEU A 153 3.13 23.63 -1.97
C LEU A 153 2.35 24.93 -2.12
N ALA A 154 1.13 25.00 -1.57
CA ALA A 154 0.33 26.21 -1.63
C ALA A 154 0.96 27.35 -0.82
N LYS A 155 1.55 27.06 0.35
CA LYS A 155 2.33 28.04 1.13
C LYS A 155 3.53 28.57 0.35
N ALA A 156 4.24 27.71 -0.37
CA ALA A 156 5.36 28.13 -1.23
C ALA A 156 4.92 29.02 -2.42
N LEU A 157 3.63 28.98 -2.77
CA LEU A 157 2.97 29.84 -3.75
C LEU A 157 2.26 31.04 -3.09
N SER A 158 2.52 31.33 -1.82
CA SER A 158 1.90 32.41 -1.06
C SER A 158 0.37 32.34 -0.98
N SER A 159 -0.19 31.13 -0.94
CA SER A 159 -1.62 30.87 -0.77
C SER A 159 -1.83 29.73 0.25
N CYS A 160 -2.97 29.06 0.21
CA CYS A 160 -3.30 27.89 1.01
C CYS A 160 -4.09 26.88 0.19
N ALA A 161 -4.13 25.61 0.61
CA ALA A 161 -4.89 24.56 -0.06
C ALA A 161 -5.21 23.40 0.88
N HIS A 162 -6.18 22.58 0.47
CA HIS A 162 -6.46 21.29 1.11
C HIS A 162 -6.76 20.22 0.06
N ILE A 163 -6.63 18.96 0.46
CA ILE A 163 -6.98 17.81 -0.39
C ILE A 163 -8.50 17.72 -0.53
N LYS A 164 -8.99 17.71 -1.77
CA LYS A 164 -10.39 17.43 -2.10
C LYS A 164 -10.63 15.94 -2.26
N GLU A 165 -9.78 15.28 -3.04
CA GLU A 165 -9.83 13.85 -3.29
C GLU A 165 -8.42 13.25 -3.28
N LEU A 166 -8.29 12.05 -2.72
CA LEU A 166 -7.01 11.34 -2.68
C LEU A 166 -7.21 9.87 -3.04
N THR A 167 -6.48 9.44 -4.07
CA THR A 167 -6.52 8.06 -4.55
C THR A 167 -5.12 7.50 -4.62
N ARG A 168 -4.86 6.47 -3.80
CA ARG A 168 -3.65 5.66 -3.93
C ARG A 168 -3.81 4.70 -5.11
N THR A 169 -3.01 4.92 -6.16
CA THR A 169 -3.03 4.14 -7.41
C THR A 169 -2.01 3.00 -7.39
N LYS A 170 -1.00 3.04 -6.50
CA LYS A 170 -0.01 1.97 -6.32
C LYS A 170 0.41 1.84 -4.86
N GLN A 171 0.68 0.60 -4.45
CA GLN A 171 1.27 0.25 -3.15
C GLN A 171 2.25 -0.90 -3.35
N GLY A 172 3.56 -0.60 -3.30
CA GLY A 172 4.60 -1.59 -3.58
C GLY A 172 4.46 -2.14 -5.00
N GLN A 173 4.32 -3.46 -5.11
CA GLN A 173 4.09 -4.15 -6.39
C GLN A 173 2.63 -4.10 -6.87
N PHE A 174 1.68 -3.67 -6.03
CA PHE A 174 0.25 -3.71 -6.35
C PHE A 174 -0.22 -2.40 -6.95
N THR A 175 -0.91 -2.48 -8.07
CA THR A 175 -1.50 -1.35 -8.80
C THR A 175 -3.02 -1.42 -8.72
N LEU A 176 -3.67 -0.25 -8.72
CA LEU A 176 -5.13 -0.16 -8.75
C LEU A 176 -5.72 -0.80 -10.01
N GLU A 177 -5.04 -0.65 -11.14
CA GLU A 177 -5.52 -1.16 -12.43
C GLU A 177 -5.51 -2.68 -12.51
N GLU A 178 -4.42 -3.33 -12.11
CA GLU A 178 -4.25 -4.77 -12.34
C GLU A 178 -4.73 -5.61 -11.15
N HIS A 179 -4.67 -5.06 -9.94
CA HIS A 179 -4.85 -5.85 -8.72
C HIS A 179 -6.16 -5.57 -8.00
N SER A 180 -6.93 -4.54 -8.39
CA SER A 180 -8.20 -4.20 -7.74
C SER A 180 -9.40 -4.94 -8.28
N LEU A 181 -10.30 -5.31 -7.37
CA LEU A 181 -11.65 -5.69 -7.73
C LEU A 181 -12.60 -4.52 -7.51
N LYS A 182 -13.25 -4.16 -8.60
CA LYS A 182 -14.28 -3.14 -8.65
C LYS A 182 -15.50 -3.57 -7.82
N GLU A 183 -16.18 -2.59 -7.24
CA GLU A 183 -17.30 -2.78 -6.30
C GLU A 183 -18.46 -3.59 -6.87
N ASP A 184 -18.77 -3.37 -8.14
CA ASP A 184 -19.78 -4.10 -8.90
C ASP A 184 -19.51 -5.61 -8.99
N ARG A 185 -18.29 -6.04 -8.68
CA ARG A 185 -17.88 -7.44 -8.70
C ARG A 185 -17.69 -8.06 -7.32
N TRP A 186 -18.07 -7.40 -6.23
CA TRP A 186 -17.88 -7.93 -4.86
C TRP A 186 -18.81 -9.10 -4.50
N THR A 187 -18.88 -10.12 -5.36
CA THR A 187 -19.54 -11.39 -5.07
C THR A 187 -18.56 -12.33 -4.38
N TRP A 188 -19.08 -13.28 -3.59
CA TRP A 188 -18.25 -14.34 -3.00
C TRP A 188 -17.42 -15.08 -4.06
N THR A 189 -18.00 -15.33 -5.23
CA THR A 189 -17.37 -16.04 -6.34
C THR A 189 -16.17 -15.26 -6.88
N ASP A 190 -16.37 -13.99 -7.22
CA ASP A 190 -15.31 -13.12 -7.76
C ASP A 190 -14.19 -12.89 -6.74
N ILE A 191 -14.53 -12.63 -5.48
CA ILE A 191 -13.55 -12.48 -4.41
C ILE A 191 -12.73 -13.77 -4.29
N SER A 192 -13.40 -14.93 -4.23
CA SER A 192 -12.72 -16.24 -4.11
C SER A 192 -11.78 -16.54 -5.28
N GLN A 193 -12.11 -16.08 -6.48
CA GLN A 193 -11.27 -16.30 -7.68
C GLN A 193 -10.06 -15.37 -7.74
N ALA A 194 -10.23 -14.13 -7.28
CA ALA A 194 -9.20 -13.12 -7.44
C ALA A 194 -8.17 -13.12 -6.29
N LEU A 195 -8.48 -13.88 -5.25
CA LEU A 195 -7.63 -14.26 -4.14
C LEU A 195 -6.35 -15.02 -4.59
N GLN A 196 -5.17 -14.42 -4.36
CA GLN A 196 -3.87 -14.96 -4.84
C GLN A 196 -3.04 -15.67 -3.76
N PRO A 197 -2.41 -16.83 -4.07
CA PRO A 197 -1.47 -17.51 -3.18
C PRO A 197 -0.31 -16.61 -2.74
N CYS A 198 -0.05 -16.58 -1.43
CA CYS A 198 1.17 -16.00 -0.90
C CYS A 198 2.42 -16.65 -1.53
N PRO A 199 3.36 -15.86 -2.09
CA PRO A 199 4.67 -16.35 -2.48
C PRO A 199 5.33 -17.04 -1.29
N LYS A 200 5.99 -18.18 -1.50
CA LYS A 200 6.80 -18.77 -0.43
C LYS A 200 8.00 -17.85 -0.17
N PRO A 201 8.35 -17.57 1.10
CA PRO A 201 9.58 -16.83 1.39
C PRO A 201 10.77 -17.51 0.71
N ALA A 202 11.62 -16.72 0.05
CA ALA A 202 12.88 -17.20 -0.52
C ALA A 202 13.78 -17.69 0.64
N GLY A 203 13.69 -18.96 0.98
CA GLY A 203 14.36 -19.54 2.16
C GLY A 203 13.97 -20.98 2.51
N GLN A 204 12.90 -21.53 1.95
CA GLN A 204 12.54 -22.95 2.11
C GLN A 204 12.58 -23.71 0.78
N GLN A 205 13.77 -23.75 0.17
CA GLN A 205 14.13 -24.76 -0.82
C GLN A 205 15.38 -25.51 -0.34
N LYS A 206 15.28 -26.23 0.78
CA LYS A 206 16.20 -27.33 1.06
C LYS A 206 15.42 -28.49 1.68
N ASN A 207 15.67 -29.68 1.12
CA ASN A 207 15.29 -31.02 1.55
C ASN A 207 14.07 -31.66 0.86
N ALA A 208 14.22 -31.90 -0.44
CA ALA A 208 13.58 -33.02 -1.13
C ALA A 208 14.62 -33.85 -1.91
N LYS A 209 15.74 -34.22 -1.27
CA LYS A 209 16.68 -35.24 -1.76
C LYS A 209 17.32 -35.98 -0.57
N LYS A 210 16.54 -36.81 0.12
CA LYS A 210 17.06 -37.89 1.00
C LYS A 210 15.93 -38.86 1.35
N ALA A 211 15.42 -39.56 0.34
CA ALA A 211 14.63 -40.76 0.54
C ALA A 211 14.77 -41.62 -0.72
N LYS A 212 15.83 -42.43 -0.76
CA LYS A 212 15.98 -43.67 -1.54
C LYS A 212 17.46 -44.09 -1.51
N SER A 213 17.85 -44.77 -0.44
CA SER A 213 18.89 -45.82 -0.46
C SER A 213 18.99 -46.40 0.95
N LYS A 214 18.09 -47.34 1.27
CA LYS A 214 18.30 -48.40 2.25
C LYS A 214 17.34 -49.53 1.91
N TYR A 215 17.76 -50.39 0.99
CA TYR A 215 17.35 -51.79 1.03
C TYR A 215 18.45 -52.62 0.35
N LYS A 216 19.12 -53.46 1.14
CA LYS A 216 20.08 -54.46 0.70
C LYS A 216 19.43 -55.81 0.99
N PRO A 217 19.17 -56.67 0.01
CA PRO A 217 18.89 -58.07 0.28
C PRO A 217 20.21 -58.86 0.27
N THR A 218 20.33 -59.70 1.28
CA THR A 218 21.33 -60.73 1.50
C THR A 218 21.16 -61.88 0.53
N SER A 219 22.26 -62.38 -0.02
CA SER A 219 22.35 -63.64 -0.76
C SER A 219 22.49 -64.82 0.21
N SER A 220 21.62 -65.81 0.11
CA SER A 220 21.84 -67.17 0.64
C SER A 220 21.36 -68.17 -0.40
N GLU A 221 22.20 -69.17 -0.62
CA GLU A 221 22.10 -70.29 -1.55
C GLU A 221 20.93 -71.23 -1.24
N SER A 222 20.40 -71.89 -2.28
CA SER A 222 20.36 -73.37 -2.45
C SER A 222 19.13 -73.84 -3.25
N GLU A 223 19.45 -74.59 -4.32
CA GLU A 223 18.86 -75.87 -4.78
C GLU A 223 17.40 -76.00 -5.26
N GLY A 224 17.27 -76.79 -6.34
CA GLY A 224 16.06 -77.53 -6.74
C GLY A 224 15.34 -76.94 -7.96
N ASP A 225 15.68 -77.29 -9.20
CA ASP A 225 15.46 -78.57 -9.90
C ASP A 225 14.08 -78.67 -10.63
N ASN A 226 14.19 -79.01 -11.91
CA ASN A 226 13.24 -79.63 -12.84
C ASN A 226 11.93 -78.91 -13.28
N GLY A 227 11.72 -78.89 -14.60
CA GLY A 227 10.38 -78.69 -15.18
C GLY A 227 10.34 -78.23 -16.64
N ASP A 228 10.77 -79.11 -17.53
CA ASP A 228 10.71 -79.12 -18.99
C ASP A 228 9.32 -78.78 -19.62
N GLN A 229 9.32 -78.11 -20.79
CA GLN A 229 8.68 -78.52 -22.07
C GLN A 229 8.12 -77.38 -22.94
N ASN A 230 8.68 -77.33 -24.16
CA ASN A 230 8.03 -76.86 -25.39
C ASN A 230 7.24 -78.01 -26.02
N ASP A 231 6.27 -77.63 -26.87
CA ASP A 231 5.36 -78.40 -27.74
C ASP A 231 4.02 -78.87 -27.15
#